data_AF-X0XUU3-F1
#
_entry.id   AF-X0XUU3-F1
#
_cell.length_a   1.000
_cell.length_b   1.000
_cell.length_c   1.000
_cell.angle_alpha   90.00
_cell.angle_beta   90.00
_cell.angle_gamma   90.00
#
_symmetry.space_group_name_H-M   'P 1'
#
loop_
_entity.id
_entity.type
_entity.pdbx_description
1 polymer ?
#
loop_
_entity_poly.entity_id
_entity_poly.type
_entity_poly.pdbx_seq_one_letter_code
_entity_poly.pdbx_strand_id
1 'polypeptide(L)'
;MSGKDIPYDFGSDKDRWWPSRMNLTRNQKEIEAESVAYIVCRRLGLITKSAEYLTGYIKDENDLSRISVDLITKVAGKIEDMHKRKLSERVFRST
;
A
#
# COMPACT_ATOMS: atom_id res chain seq x y z
N MET A 1 -12.54 34.08 -10.39
CA MET A 1 -11.08 34.00 -10.58
C MET A 1 -10.52 33.22 -9.41
N SER A 2 -9.79 32.12 -9.51
CA SER A 2 -9.28 31.31 -10.60
C SER A 2 -9.13 29.93 -9.96
N GLY A 3 -9.75 28.90 -10.56
CA GLY A 3 -9.43 27.51 -10.24
C GLY A 3 -7.96 27.35 -10.58
N LYS A 4 -7.13 27.20 -9.54
CA LYS A 4 -5.74 26.84 -9.75
C LYS A 4 -5.75 25.39 -10.19
N ASP A 5 -5.46 25.18 -11.46
CA ASP A 5 -5.13 23.90 -12.06
C ASP A 5 -3.98 23.28 -11.28
N ILE A 6 -4.34 22.51 -10.25
CA ILE A 6 -3.43 21.64 -9.53
C ILE A 6 -3.09 20.51 -10.49
N PRO A 7 -1.82 20.28 -10.85
CA PRO A 7 -1.46 19.31 -11.87
C PRO A 7 -2.09 17.96 -11.55
N TYR A 8 -2.77 17.39 -12.55
CA TYR A 8 -3.31 16.04 -12.50
C TYR A 8 -2.15 15.06 -12.28
N ASP A 9 -1.97 14.61 -11.05
CA ASP A 9 -1.01 13.56 -10.74
C ASP A 9 -1.64 12.21 -11.09
N PHE A 10 -1.20 11.63 -12.21
CA PHE A 10 -1.68 10.36 -12.75
C PHE A 10 -1.52 9.18 -11.75
N GLY A 11 -0.77 9.35 -10.66
CA GLY A 11 -0.62 8.36 -9.60
C GLY A 11 -1.60 8.48 -8.43
N SER A 12 -2.47 9.50 -8.42
CA SER A 12 -3.44 9.73 -7.34
C SER A 12 -4.88 9.43 -7.76
N ASP A 13 -5.65 8.81 -6.87
CA ASP A 13 -7.09 8.61 -7.11
C ASP A 13 -7.84 9.94 -7.20
N LYS A 14 -8.97 9.97 -7.93
CA LYS A 14 -9.78 11.20 -8.13
C LYS A 14 -10.26 11.83 -6.83
N ASP A 15 -10.48 11.01 -5.80
CA ASP A 15 -10.87 11.41 -4.45
C ASP A 15 -9.66 11.60 -3.51
N ARG A 16 -8.43 11.44 -4.03
CA ARG A 16 -7.17 11.44 -3.29
C ARG A 16 -7.11 10.41 -2.16
N TRP A 17 -7.97 9.40 -2.20
CA TRP A 17 -7.92 8.29 -1.26
C TRP A 17 -6.55 7.62 -1.31
N TRP A 18 -6.01 7.47 -2.52
CA TRP A 18 -4.65 7.06 -2.78
C TRP A 18 -3.82 8.26 -3.22
N PRO A 19 -2.91 8.78 -2.37
CA PRO A 19 -1.99 9.82 -2.80
C PRO A 19 -0.94 9.21 -3.73
N SER A 20 -0.52 9.97 -4.74
CA SER A 20 0.64 9.59 -5.54
C SER A 20 1.91 9.69 -4.69
N ARG A 21 2.75 8.67 -4.77
CA ARG A 21 3.98 8.56 -3.96
C ARG A 21 5.17 8.16 -4.81
N MET A 22 5.35 8.85 -5.93
CA MET A 22 6.42 8.54 -6.89
C MET A 22 7.84 8.72 -6.30
N ASN A 23 8.00 9.54 -5.27
CA ASN A 23 9.30 9.93 -4.71
C ASN A 23 9.80 9.06 -3.56
N LEU A 24 9.38 7.80 -3.47
CA LEU A 24 9.90 6.85 -2.47
C LEU A 24 11.09 6.05 -3.01
N THR A 25 12.08 5.79 -2.15
CA THR A 25 13.17 4.85 -2.46
C THR A 25 12.62 3.43 -2.57
N ARG A 26 13.41 2.51 -3.12
CA ARG A 26 13.03 1.10 -3.16
C ARG A 26 12.82 0.56 -1.74
N ASN A 27 13.74 0.81 -0.81
CA ASN A 27 13.61 0.35 0.57
C ASN A 27 12.32 0.84 1.23
N GLN A 28 11.99 2.13 1.09
CA GLN A 28 10.75 2.68 1.62
C GLN A 28 9.50 1.98 1.06
N LYS A 29 9.50 1.67 -0.25
CA LYS A 29 8.41 0.91 -0.89
C LYS A 29 8.30 -0.52 -0.34
N GLU A 30 9.42 -1.22 -0.20
CA GLU A 30 9.44 -2.59 0.34
C GLU A 30 9.01 -2.61 1.81
N ILE A 31 9.45 -1.64 2.62
CA ILE A 31 9.04 -1.53 4.03
C ILE A 31 7.52 -1.31 4.14
N GLU A 32 6.94 -0.41 3.33
CA GLU A 32 5.48 -0.22 3.31
C GLU A 32 4.75 -1.50 2.88
N ALA A 33 5.22 -2.15 1.81
CA ALA A 33 4.61 -3.38 1.29
C ALA A 33 4.67 -4.54 2.29
N GLU A 34 5.83 -4.82 2.87
CA GLU A 34 6.02 -5.89 3.86
C GLU A 34 5.27 -5.62 5.15
N SER A 35 5.17 -4.35 5.58
CA SER A 35 4.37 -3.98 6.75
C SER A 35 2.88 -4.26 6.52
N VAL A 36 2.35 -3.93 5.34
CA VAL A 36 0.98 -4.27 4.95
C VAL A 36 0.76 -5.78 4.97
N ALA A 37 1.65 -6.55 4.34
CA ALA A 37 1.56 -8.00 4.28
C ALA A 37 1.59 -8.62 5.69
N TYR A 38 2.50 -8.16 6.54
CA TYR A 38 2.60 -8.60 7.93
C TYR A 38 1.29 -8.37 8.69
N ILE A 39 0.72 -7.16 8.64
CA ILE A 39 -0.52 -6.83 9.36
C ILE A 39 -1.68 -7.72 8.90
N VAL A 40 -1.89 -7.82 7.58
CA VAL A 40 -2.99 -8.60 7.01
C VAL A 40 -2.86 -10.07 7.39
N CYS A 41 -1.68 -10.66 7.15
CA CYS A 41 -1.47 -12.08 7.43
C CYS A 41 -1.56 -12.38 8.93
N ARG A 42 -0.97 -11.54 9.79
CA ARG A 42 -1.01 -11.71 11.24
C ARG A 42 -2.44 -11.72 11.78
N ARG A 43 -3.31 -10.84 11.27
CA ARG A 43 -4.73 -10.74 11.68
C ARG A 43 -5.58 -11.90 11.16
N LEU A 44 -5.19 -12.50 10.02
CA LEU A 44 -5.80 -13.72 9.49
C LEU A 44 -5.25 -15.01 10.15
N GLY A 45 -4.35 -14.88 11.14
CA GLY A 45 -3.73 -16.04 11.80
C GLY A 45 -2.66 -16.75 10.97
N LEU A 46 -2.19 -16.12 9.89
CA LEU A 46 -1.12 -16.64 9.03
C LEU A 46 0.24 -16.22 9.59
N ILE A 47 1.18 -17.16 9.57
CA ILE A 47 2.58 -16.91 9.95
C ILE A 47 3.35 -16.53 8.68
N THR A 48 4.02 -15.38 8.68
CA THR A 48 4.85 -14.92 7.57
C THR A 48 6.26 -14.60 8.03
N LYS A 49 7.20 -14.65 7.08
CA LYS A 49 8.58 -14.20 7.27
C LYS A 49 8.76 -12.69 7.03
N SER A 50 7.68 -11.95 6.73
CA SER A 50 7.74 -10.52 6.41
C SER A 50 8.47 -9.69 7.47
N ALA A 51 8.31 -10.03 8.75
CA ALA A 51 9.02 -9.37 9.85
C ALA A 51 10.55 -9.57 9.80
N GLU A 52 11.02 -10.71 9.27
CA GLU A 52 12.45 -10.99 9.09
C GLU A 52 13.03 -10.20 7.92
N TYR A 53 12.24 -9.90 6.89
CA TYR A 53 12.67 -9.10 5.75
C TYR A 53 12.74 -7.60 6.08
N LEU A 54 11.85 -7.10 6.94
CA LEU A 54 11.79 -5.70 7.39
C LEU A 54 13.13 -5.21 7.97
N THR A 55 13.84 -6.05 8.73
CA THR A 55 15.15 -5.68 9.32
C THR A 55 16.24 -5.50 8.26
N GLY A 56 16.13 -6.17 7.11
CA GLY A 56 17.07 -6.06 6.00
C GLY A 56 16.94 -4.77 5.18
N TYR A 57 15.78 -4.10 5.26
CA TYR A 57 15.51 -2.87 4.52
C TYR A 57 15.80 -1.59 5.30
N ILE A 58 15.88 -1.66 6.63
CA ILE A 58 16.16 -0.51 7.49
C ILE A 58 17.68 -0.44 7.73
N LYS A 59 18.39 0.32 6.90
CA LYS A 59 19.84 0.52 7.01
C LYS A 59 20.19 1.77 7.78
N ASP A 60 19.38 2.81 7.61
CA ASP A 60 19.50 4.07 8.35
C ASP A 60 18.14 4.77 8.50
N GLU A 61 18.11 5.88 9.23
CA GLU A 61 16.87 6.64 9.52
C GLU A 61 16.18 7.17 8.26
N ASN A 62 16.89 7.37 7.15
CA ASN A 62 16.30 7.82 5.90
C ASN A 62 15.41 6.73 5.27
N ASP A 63 15.67 5.44 5.54
CA ASP A 63 14.80 4.36 5.07
C ASP A 63 13.43 4.42 5.76
N LEU A 64 13.35 4.95 6.97
CA LEU A 64 12.10 5.20 7.68
C LEU A 64 11.50 6.57 7.33
N SER A 65 12.33 7.49 6.83
CA SER A 65 11.85 8.80 6.39
C SER A 65 10.79 8.61 5.31
N ARG A 66 9.74 9.43 5.37
CA ARG A 66 8.65 9.43 4.39
C ARG A 66 7.83 8.13 4.34
N ILE A 67 8.03 7.13 5.20
CA ILE A 67 7.07 6.02 5.34
C ILE A 67 5.77 6.56 5.95
N SER A 68 4.62 6.03 5.51
CA SER A 68 3.30 6.40 6.03
C SER A 68 2.62 5.22 6.72
N VAL A 69 2.64 5.24 8.05
CA VAL A 69 1.92 4.26 8.89
C VAL A 69 0.41 4.33 8.67
N ASP A 70 -0.13 5.53 8.40
CA ASP A 70 -1.53 5.73 8.04
C ASP A 70 -1.90 4.94 6.77
N LEU A 71 -1.11 5.11 5.71
CA LEU A 71 -1.36 4.38 4.46
C LEU A 71 -1.17 2.88 4.62
N ILE A 72 -0.14 2.44 5.34
CA ILE A 72 0.05 1.01 5.67
C ILE A 72 -1.22 0.44 6.32
N THR A 73 -1.75 1.10 7.35
CA THR A 73 -2.92 0.63 8.11
C THR A 73 -4.18 0.65 7.25
N LYS A 74 -4.37 1.72 6.48
CA LYS A 74 -5.52 1.92 5.58
C LYS A 74 -5.56 0.87 4.47
N VAL A 75 -4.41 0.55 3.87
CA VAL A 75 -4.30 -0.48 2.83
C VAL A 75 -4.52 -1.87 3.40
N ALA A 76 -3.96 -2.17 4.57
CA ALA A 76 -4.21 -3.45 5.24
C ALA A 76 -5.72 -3.67 5.48
N GLY A 77 -6.42 -2.67 6.03
CA GLY A 77 -7.87 -2.74 6.21
C GLY A 77 -8.63 -2.94 4.90
N LYS A 78 -8.22 -2.26 3.81
CA LYS A 78 -8.83 -2.44 2.50
C LYS A 78 -8.67 -3.86 1.95
N ILE A 79 -7.49 -4.47 2.12
CA ILE A 79 -7.23 -5.85 1.69
C ILE A 79 -8.09 -6.84 2.51
N GLU A 80 -8.19 -6.64 3.82
CA GLU A 80 -9.06 -7.44 4.70
C GLU A 80 -10.53 -7.34 4.26
N ASP A 81 -11.00 -6.14 3.92
CA ASP A 81 -12.35 -5.94 3.38
C ASP A 81 -12.54 -6.62 2.02
N MET A 82 -11.53 -6.57 1.15
CA MET A 82 -11.54 -7.30 -0.12
C MET A 82 -11.68 -8.80 0.09
N HIS A 83 -10.95 -9.36 1.05
CA HIS A 83 -11.00 -10.78 1.41
C HIS A 83 -12.40 -11.23 1.87
N LYS A 84 -13.13 -10.38 2.60
CA LYS A 84 -14.50 -10.69 3.08
C LYS A 84 -15.57 -10.67 1.97
N ARG A 85 -15.30 -10.03 0.83
CA ARG A 85 -16.28 -9.92 -0.26
C ARG A 85 -16.30 -11.20 -1.10
N LYS A 86 -17.49 -11.70 -1.43
CA LYS A 86 -17.66 -12.77 -2.42
C LYS A 86 -17.31 -12.22 -3.80
N LEU A 87 -16.18 -12.65 -4.36
CA LEU A 87 -15.80 -12.28 -5.72
C LEU A 87 -16.76 -12.95 -6.71
N SER A 88 -17.32 -12.17 -7.64
CA SER A 88 -18.06 -12.73 -8.77
C SER A 88 -17.11 -13.43 -9.73
N GLU A 89 -17.59 -14.47 -10.40
CA GLU A 89 -16.82 -15.14 -11.46
C GLU A 89 -16.34 -14.15 -12.50
N ARG A 90 -15.05 -14.27 -12.86
CA ARG A 90 -14.44 -13.44 -13.89
C ARG A 90 -14.91 -13.99 -15.23
N VAL A 91 -15.94 -13.40 -15.81
CA VAL A 91 -16.41 -13.78 -17.16
C VAL A 91 -15.33 -13.37 -18.16
N PHE A 92 -14.57 -14.36 -18.64
CA PHE A 92 -13.59 -14.15 -19.69
C PHE A 92 -14.35 -13.93 -21.01
N ARG A 93 -14.43 -12.67 -21.46
CA ARG A 93 -14.99 -12.35 -22.77
C ARG A 93 -13.92 -12.64 -23.83
N SER A 94 -14.01 -13.81 -24.46
CA SER A 94 -13.30 -14.09 -25.72
C SER A 94 -13.80 -13.11 -26.78
N THR A 95 -12.86 -12.35 -27.35
CA THR A 95 -13.06 -11.54 -28.58
C THR A 95 -12.47 -12.32 -29.75
#